data_AF-A0A7Y2EUP4-F1
#
_entry.id   AF-A0A7Y2EUP4-F1
#
_cell.length_a   1.000
_cell.length_b   1.000
_cell.length_c   1.000
_cell.angle_alpha   90.00
_cell.angle_beta   90.00
_cell.angle_gamma   90.00
#
_symmetry.space_group_name_H-M   'P 1'
#
loop_
_entity.id
_entity.type
_entity.pdbx_description
1 polymer ?
#
loop_
_entity_poly.entity_id
_entity_poly.type
_entity_poly.pdbx_seq_one_letter_code
_entity_poly.pdbx_strand_id
1 'polypeptide(L)'
;MLILVNRDDDGGDVLGSVPPTVDSSTPDVGAPPASDPPTVTTVESTVPPTEPATTVPGTEPATTPAPTTAPPTTAPPATTTQPAPPPTPPSGWQRATGTFPDLAFIACCGSNWVGEPSPAVPADAGAPLAPGIYNLRAEFVDEPDVFSDGVIRLEIRPYVRCGELAGAGFCEGEAPFPDNELGVPSDPARVLDLALDDAVRVALSGFACGATELSIDQQVAAGSDLTRFAAELDAAYEAAIGSQLRAGTTPEQIVADLTAAPAAGFSDPGCPDWTELMWTPSGGPGVKADGIFRLDSASNVLALRSASASWVRPTALAVDDAGGFTVYFYAAFLS
;
A
#
# COMPACT_ATOMS: atom_id res chain seq x y z
N MET A 1 -29.45 -8.62 4.91
CA MET A 1 -30.41 -8.05 5.88
C MET A 1 -30.30 -6.55 5.73
N LEU A 2 -31.32 -5.99 5.08
CA LEU A 2 -31.39 -4.65 4.50
C LEU A 2 -31.96 -3.70 5.56
N ILE A 3 -31.37 -2.53 5.78
CA ILE A 3 -32.07 -1.43 6.45
C ILE A 3 -31.99 -0.21 5.53
N LEU A 4 -33.06 -0.06 4.76
CA LEU A 4 -33.51 1.20 4.17
C LEU A 4 -34.12 2.06 5.27
N VAL A 5 -33.76 3.34 5.34
CA VAL A 5 -34.60 4.36 5.98
C VAL A 5 -34.78 5.51 5.00
N ASN A 6 -35.96 5.55 4.40
CA ASN A 6 -36.55 6.74 3.80
C ASN A 6 -37.36 7.46 4.89
N ARG A 7 -37.28 8.79 4.96
CA ARG A 7 -38.36 9.61 5.50
C ARG A 7 -38.38 11.00 4.86
N ASP A 8 -39.60 11.36 4.49
CA ASP A 8 -40.04 12.44 3.59
C ASP A 8 -39.82 13.89 4.07
N ASP A 9 -39.91 14.76 3.05
CA ASP A 9 -40.28 16.18 2.95
C ASP A 9 -41.02 16.84 4.14
N ASP A 10 -40.68 18.09 4.44
CA ASP A 10 -41.53 19.25 4.11
C ASP A 10 -40.94 20.59 4.61
N GLY A 11 -41.16 21.65 3.82
CA GLY A 11 -41.43 22.99 4.34
C GLY A 11 -40.29 24.00 4.39
N GLY A 12 -40.22 24.87 3.38
CA GLY A 12 -39.37 26.06 3.38
C GLY A 12 -39.89 27.17 4.30
N ASP A 13 -39.00 28.10 4.64
CA ASP A 13 -39.37 29.52 4.69
C ASP A 13 -38.16 30.44 4.54
N VAL A 14 -38.47 31.60 3.98
CA VAL A 14 -37.57 32.65 3.50
C VAL A 14 -37.22 33.59 4.65
N LEU A 15 -35.94 33.78 4.99
CA LEU A 15 -35.47 35.05 5.57
C LEU A 15 -34.00 35.31 5.23
N GLY A 16 -33.78 36.48 4.64
CA GLY A 16 -32.48 36.96 4.20
C GLY A 16 -31.50 37.21 5.34
N SER A 17 -30.22 37.11 5.02
CA SER A 17 -29.15 37.67 5.83
C SER A 17 -28.04 38.16 4.92
N VAL A 18 -27.84 39.47 5.00
CA VAL A 18 -26.75 40.25 4.43
C VAL A 18 -25.41 39.72 4.96
N PRO A 19 -24.39 39.45 4.12
CA PRO A 19 -23.03 39.43 4.60
C PRO A 19 -22.45 40.86 4.59
N PRO A 20 -21.70 41.26 5.64
CA PRO A 20 -21.14 42.59 5.76
C PRO A 20 -19.92 42.78 4.85
N THR A 21 -19.71 44.04 4.48
CA THR A 21 -18.46 44.59 3.94
C THR A 21 -17.32 44.26 4.91
N VAL A 22 -16.32 43.50 4.47
CA VAL A 22 -15.08 43.31 5.24
C VAL A 22 -13.97 44.11 4.57
N ASP A 23 -13.48 45.03 5.37
CA ASP A 23 -12.43 46.00 5.13
C ASP A 23 -11.08 45.31 4.91
N SER A 24 -10.28 45.86 3.99
CA SER A 24 -8.93 45.42 3.70
C SER A 24 -7.99 45.95 4.78
N SER A 25 -7.43 45.06 5.60
CA SER A 25 -6.33 45.39 6.50
C SER A 25 -5.39 44.19 6.63
N THR A 26 -4.30 44.26 5.87
CA THR A 26 -3.12 43.39 5.93
C THR A 26 -2.42 43.56 7.28
N PRO A 27 -2.18 42.49 8.07
CA PRO A 27 -1.19 42.52 9.13
C PRO A 27 0.17 42.04 8.61
N ASP A 28 1.14 42.88 8.91
CA ASP A 28 2.59 42.76 8.88
C ASP A 28 3.15 41.33 9.07
N VAL A 29 4.09 40.95 8.19
CA VAL A 29 4.83 39.69 8.24
C VAL A 29 5.92 39.81 9.30
N GLY A 30 5.64 39.32 10.50
CA GLY A 30 6.64 39.10 11.54
C GLY A 30 7.57 37.94 11.16
N ALA A 31 8.86 38.23 11.00
CA ALA A 31 9.90 37.23 10.80
C ALA A 31 10.00 36.27 12.01
N PRO A 32 10.10 34.94 11.79
CA PRO A 32 10.38 34.02 12.89
C PRO A 32 11.84 34.17 13.38
N PRO A 33 12.09 34.10 14.70
CA PRO A 33 13.43 34.23 15.26
C PRO A 33 14.32 33.04 14.92
N ALA A 34 15.62 33.32 14.78
CA ALA A 34 16.66 32.33 14.56
C ALA A 34 16.74 31.34 15.72
N SER A 35 16.62 30.05 15.43
CA SER A 35 16.86 28.97 16.38
C SER A 35 18.37 28.68 16.45
N ASP A 36 18.91 28.79 17.66
CA ASP A 36 20.28 28.38 18.00
C ASP A 36 20.50 26.87 17.77
N PRO A 37 21.72 26.45 17.38
CA PRO A 37 22.06 25.03 17.24
C PRO A 37 22.19 24.35 18.62
N PRO A 38 21.82 23.06 18.74
CA PRO A 38 21.95 22.34 20.00
C PRO A 38 23.42 22.10 20.40
N THR A 39 23.69 22.37 21.67
CA THR A 39 24.94 22.09 22.38
C THR A 39 25.24 20.58 22.40
N VAL A 40 26.37 20.18 21.81
CA VAL A 40 26.92 18.83 21.91
C VAL A 40 27.42 18.59 23.33
N THR A 41 26.75 17.69 24.07
CA THR A 41 27.23 17.21 25.36
C THR A 41 27.96 15.89 25.15
N THR A 42 29.30 15.92 25.21
CA THR A 42 30.16 14.75 25.21
C THR A 42 29.99 14.02 26.53
N VAL A 43 29.50 12.77 26.52
CA VAL A 43 29.46 11.92 27.71
C VAL A 43 30.69 11.03 27.71
N GLU A 44 31.47 11.14 28.78
CA GLU A 44 32.71 10.42 29.01
C GLU A 44 32.46 9.02 29.57
N SER A 45 33.38 8.13 29.23
CA SER A 45 33.53 6.69 29.51
C SER A 45 33.21 6.21 30.94
N THR A 46 32.72 4.98 31.07
CA THR A 46 33.09 4.10 32.20
C THR A 46 32.99 2.61 31.81
N VAL A 47 34.13 1.92 31.89
CA VAL A 47 34.28 0.47 31.71
C VAL A 47 34.06 -0.20 33.08
N PRO A 48 33.27 -1.28 33.19
CA PRO A 48 33.13 -2.01 34.45
C PRO A 48 34.38 -2.87 34.75
N PRO A 49 34.70 -3.11 36.04
CA PRO A 49 35.92 -3.77 36.46
C PRO A 49 35.88 -5.30 36.28
N THR A 50 37.04 -5.85 35.96
CA THR A 50 37.35 -7.28 35.95
C THR A 50 37.31 -7.87 37.37
N GLU A 51 36.47 -8.86 37.60
CA GLU A 51 36.46 -9.67 38.84
C GLU A 51 37.59 -10.73 38.85
N PRO A 52 38.15 -11.06 40.04
CA PRO A 52 39.19 -12.07 40.17
C PRO A 52 38.65 -13.50 40.18
N ALA A 53 39.46 -14.40 39.61
CA ALA A 53 39.21 -15.83 39.54
C ALA A 53 39.15 -16.48 40.93
N THR A 54 38.05 -17.18 41.21
CA THR A 54 37.92 -18.07 42.38
C THR A 54 38.33 -19.49 41.98
N THR A 55 39.42 -19.98 42.56
CA THR A 55 39.86 -21.39 42.46
C THR A 55 39.02 -22.28 43.38
N VAL A 56 38.35 -23.28 42.79
CA VAL A 56 37.64 -24.36 43.50
C VAL A 56 38.57 -25.58 43.66
N PRO A 57 38.61 -26.26 44.82
CA PRO A 57 39.40 -27.48 45.01
C PRO A 57 38.83 -28.67 44.23
N GLY A 58 39.72 -29.49 43.67
CA GLY A 58 39.38 -30.64 42.83
C GLY A 58 38.59 -31.73 43.56
N THR A 59 37.52 -32.17 42.90
CA THR A 59 36.83 -33.42 43.19
C THR A 59 37.27 -34.46 42.16
N GLU A 60 37.75 -35.59 42.67
CA GLU A 60 38.15 -36.79 41.94
C GLU A 60 37.00 -37.31 41.05
N PRO A 61 37.24 -37.63 39.76
CA PRO A 61 36.18 -38.13 38.90
C PRO A 61 35.90 -39.61 39.21
N ALA A 62 34.65 -39.88 39.59
CA ALA A 62 34.13 -41.24 39.64
C ALA A 62 34.08 -41.82 38.21
N THR A 63 34.66 -43.00 38.04
CA THR A 63 34.70 -43.73 36.77
C THR A 63 33.31 -44.27 36.42
N THR A 64 32.61 -43.58 35.51
CA THR A 64 31.38 -44.07 34.87
C THR A 64 31.75 -45.02 33.73
N PRO A 65 31.17 -46.24 33.62
CA PRO A 65 31.39 -47.11 32.48
C PRO A 65 30.84 -46.49 31.19
N ALA A 66 31.61 -46.58 30.12
CA ALA A 66 31.30 -46.00 28.82
C ALA A 66 29.98 -46.56 28.23
N PRO A 67 29.12 -45.72 27.64
CA PRO A 67 27.95 -46.19 26.91
C PRO A 67 28.39 -46.91 25.63
N THR A 68 27.96 -48.16 25.48
CA THR A 68 28.09 -48.91 24.23
C THR A 68 27.33 -48.16 23.13
N THR A 69 28.07 -47.47 22.27
CA THR A 69 27.51 -46.72 21.13
C THR A 69 27.28 -47.70 19.99
N ALA A 70 26.03 -47.81 19.54
CA ALA A 70 25.68 -48.54 18.31
C ALA A 70 26.38 -47.89 17.10
N PRO A 71 26.76 -48.68 16.07
CA PRO A 71 27.42 -48.13 14.90
C PRO A 71 26.57 -47.03 14.24
N PRO A 72 27.19 -45.93 13.76
CA PRO A 72 26.46 -44.86 13.10
C PRO A 72 25.74 -45.42 11.87
N THR A 73 24.42 -45.32 11.88
CA THR A 73 23.61 -45.61 10.69
C THR A 73 23.76 -44.41 9.77
N THR A 74 24.51 -44.60 8.69
CA THR A 74 24.62 -43.61 7.60
C THR A 74 23.25 -43.45 6.97
N ALA A 75 22.54 -42.38 7.32
CA ALA A 75 21.36 -41.97 6.58
C ALA A 75 21.78 -41.64 5.14
N PRO A 76 21.06 -42.14 4.11
CA PRO A 76 21.32 -41.74 2.75
C PRO A 76 21.21 -40.21 2.64
N PRO A 77 22.07 -39.55 1.83
CA PRO A 77 22.01 -38.11 1.66
C PRO A 77 20.58 -37.73 1.28
N ALA A 78 19.99 -36.81 2.05
CA ALA A 78 18.68 -36.27 1.73
C ALA A 78 18.78 -35.65 0.34
N THR A 79 18.05 -36.23 -0.62
CA THR A 79 17.88 -35.63 -1.94
C THR A 79 17.14 -34.32 -1.72
N THR A 80 17.89 -33.23 -1.61
CA THR A 80 17.33 -31.88 -1.63
C THR A 80 16.82 -31.64 -3.04
N THR A 81 15.53 -31.85 -3.24
CA THR A 81 14.84 -31.40 -4.45
C THR A 81 15.03 -29.89 -4.53
N GLN A 82 15.74 -29.42 -5.55
CA GLN A 82 15.86 -28.00 -5.82
C GLN A 82 14.45 -27.44 -6.01
N PRO A 83 14.08 -26.33 -5.33
CA PRO A 83 12.82 -25.67 -5.57
C PRO A 83 12.66 -25.38 -7.06
N ALA A 84 11.46 -25.61 -7.59
CA ALA A 84 11.16 -25.22 -8.96
C ALA A 84 11.42 -23.72 -9.12
N PRO A 85 11.96 -23.26 -10.27
CA PRO A 85 12.09 -21.84 -10.52
C PRO A 85 10.72 -21.17 -10.40
N PRO A 86 10.66 -19.91 -9.94
CA PRO A 86 9.41 -19.19 -9.81
C PRO A 86 8.72 -19.13 -11.19
N PRO A 87 7.38 -19.23 -11.23
CA PRO A 87 6.66 -19.20 -12.48
C PRO A 87 6.88 -17.83 -13.16
N THR A 88 7.31 -17.85 -14.42
CA THR A 88 7.48 -16.63 -15.21
C THR A 88 6.19 -15.81 -15.22
N PRO A 89 6.25 -14.48 -15.04
CA PRO A 89 5.08 -13.63 -15.21
C PRO A 89 4.45 -13.81 -16.60
N PRO A 90 3.11 -13.70 -16.72
CA PRO A 90 2.47 -13.76 -18.03
C PRO A 90 2.87 -12.55 -18.88
N SER A 91 2.93 -12.72 -20.20
CA SER A 91 3.04 -11.59 -21.12
C SER A 91 1.67 -10.92 -21.29
N GLY A 92 1.57 -9.65 -20.92
CA GLY A 92 0.32 -8.92 -20.94
C GLY A 92 -0.59 -9.26 -19.75
N TRP A 93 -1.63 -8.46 -19.60
CA TRP A 93 -2.60 -8.63 -18.53
C TRP A 93 -3.48 -9.86 -18.74
N GLN A 94 -3.62 -10.67 -17.69
CA GLN A 94 -4.46 -11.86 -17.68
C GLN A 94 -5.32 -11.87 -16.43
N ARG A 95 -6.58 -12.31 -16.57
CA ARG A 95 -7.44 -12.54 -15.40
C ARG A 95 -6.77 -13.54 -14.46
N ALA A 96 -6.77 -13.22 -13.17
CA ALA A 96 -6.27 -14.11 -12.14
C ALA A 96 -7.06 -15.43 -12.12
N THR A 97 -6.36 -16.55 -11.99
CA THR A 97 -6.99 -17.89 -11.95
C THR A 97 -7.51 -18.26 -10.57
N GLY A 98 -7.17 -17.47 -9.55
CA GLY A 98 -7.66 -17.59 -8.18
C GLY A 98 -7.83 -16.21 -7.56
N THR A 99 -8.54 -16.15 -6.43
CA THR A 99 -8.71 -14.91 -5.66
C THR A 99 -7.38 -14.45 -5.11
N PHE A 100 -7.17 -13.13 -5.09
CA PHE A 100 -6.03 -12.58 -4.35
C PHE A 100 -6.12 -12.93 -2.86
N PRO A 101 -4.99 -13.04 -2.16
CA PRO A 101 -4.99 -13.22 -0.70
C PRO A 101 -5.73 -12.07 -0.02
N ASP A 102 -6.44 -12.35 1.07
CA ASP A 102 -7.18 -11.32 1.83
C ASP A 102 -6.25 -10.17 2.28
N LEU A 103 -5.00 -10.48 2.60
CA LEU A 103 -3.94 -9.52 2.96
C LEU A 103 -3.51 -8.58 1.83
N ALA A 104 -3.91 -8.86 0.58
CA ALA A 104 -3.64 -8.00 -0.56
C ALA A 104 -4.64 -6.85 -0.72
N PHE A 105 -5.79 -6.92 -0.04
CA PHE A 105 -6.77 -5.84 -0.02
C PHE A 105 -6.45 -4.85 1.09
N ILE A 106 -7.04 -3.66 1.01
CA ILE A 106 -6.80 -2.58 1.97
C ILE A 106 -7.79 -2.74 3.12
N ALA A 107 -7.29 -2.74 4.36
CA ALA A 107 -8.16 -2.62 5.53
C ALA A 107 -8.87 -1.26 5.49
N CYS A 108 -10.19 -1.26 5.54
CA CYS A 108 -11.02 -0.07 5.45
C CYS A 108 -12.42 -0.34 6.01
N CYS A 109 -13.17 0.75 6.23
CA CYS A 109 -14.59 0.71 6.56
C CYS A 109 -14.89 -0.15 7.79
N GLY A 110 -14.01 -0.09 8.80
CA GLY A 110 -14.15 -0.88 10.03
C GLY A 110 -13.73 -2.34 9.93
N SER A 111 -13.10 -2.77 8.83
CA SER A 111 -12.62 -4.15 8.66
C SER A 111 -11.08 -4.22 8.64
N ASN A 112 -10.53 -4.99 9.57
CA ASN A 112 -9.10 -5.32 9.63
C ASN A 112 -8.71 -6.40 8.62
N TRP A 113 -7.40 -6.52 8.41
CA TRP A 113 -6.84 -7.72 7.79
C TRP A 113 -7.06 -8.94 8.69
N VAL A 114 -7.19 -10.11 8.07
CA VAL A 114 -7.35 -11.39 8.77
C VAL A 114 -6.42 -12.44 8.18
N GLY A 115 -5.97 -13.38 9.00
CA GLY A 115 -5.16 -14.52 8.56
C GLY A 115 -3.93 -14.75 9.43
N GLU A 116 -2.88 -15.28 8.80
CA GLU A 116 -1.60 -15.50 9.45
C GLU A 116 -0.74 -14.24 9.43
N PRO A 117 -0.04 -13.91 10.54
CA PRO A 117 0.94 -12.83 10.56
C PRO A 117 2.04 -13.03 9.53
N SER A 118 2.65 -11.93 9.10
CA SER A 118 3.85 -11.98 8.25
C SER A 118 5.03 -12.59 9.00
N PRO A 119 5.98 -13.20 8.28
CA PRO A 119 7.33 -13.39 8.83
C PRO A 119 7.95 -12.04 9.24
N ALA A 120 8.96 -12.10 10.11
CA ALA A 120 9.70 -10.91 10.50
C ALA A 120 10.44 -10.29 9.30
N VAL A 121 10.37 -8.96 9.17
CA VAL A 121 11.15 -8.21 8.19
C VAL A 121 12.59 -8.04 8.72
N PRO A 122 13.62 -8.53 8.00
CA PRO A 122 15.01 -8.33 8.42
C PRO A 122 15.38 -6.85 8.41
N ALA A 123 16.14 -6.41 9.43
CA ALA A 123 16.67 -5.04 9.48
C ALA A 123 17.74 -4.78 8.41
N ASP A 124 18.45 -5.83 7.96
CA ASP A 124 19.42 -5.74 6.87
C ASP A 124 18.71 -5.72 5.51
N ALA A 125 18.89 -4.62 4.77
CA ALA A 125 18.34 -4.44 3.43
C ALA A 125 18.92 -5.41 2.39
N GLY A 126 20.06 -6.06 2.66
CA GLY A 126 20.64 -7.10 1.81
C GLY A 126 20.12 -8.51 2.09
N ALA A 127 19.46 -8.74 3.24
CA ALA A 127 18.99 -10.06 3.61
C ALA A 127 17.75 -10.47 2.78
N PRO A 128 17.60 -11.74 2.39
CA PRO A 128 16.39 -12.22 1.72
C PRO A 128 15.18 -12.12 2.66
N LEU A 129 14.02 -11.80 2.11
CA LEU A 129 12.75 -11.91 2.82
C LEU A 129 12.34 -13.39 2.89
N ALA A 130 11.78 -13.80 4.03
CA ALA A 130 11.22 -15.14 4.15
C ALA A 130 9.91 -15.25 3.34
N PRO A 131 9.52 -16.45 2.88
CA PRO A 131 8.25 -16.66 2.19
C PRO A 131 7.06 -16.21 3.05
N GLY A 132 6.14 -15.47 2.46
CA GLY A 132 5.02 -14.85 3.18
C GLY A 132 4.49 -13.61 2.48
N ILE A 133 3.46 -12.99 3.06
CA ILE A 133 2.86 -11.75 2.56
C ILE A 133 3.19 -10.63 3.54
N TYR A 134 3.66 -9.50 3.03
CA TYR A 134 4.02 -8.31 3.79
C TYR A 134 3.15 -7.14 3.36
N ASN A 135 2.88 -6.21 4.27
CA ASN A 135 2.22 -4.96 3.94
C ASN A 135 3.18 -4.04 3.18
N LEU A 136 2.66 -3.32 2.19
CA LEU A 136 3.39 -2.28 1.50
C LEU A 136 2.81 -0.91 1.83
N ARG A 137 3.71 0.06 2.02
CA ARG A 137 3.42 1.48 1.84
C ARG A 137 4.33 2.03 0.75
N ALA A 138 3.79 2.88 -0.12
CA ALA A 138 4.62 3.72 -0.96
C ALA A 138 5.17 4.86 -0.09
N GLU A 139 6.50 5.01 -0.04
CA GLU A 139 7.17 6.10 0.70
C GLU A 139 6.84 7.48 0.06
N PHE A 140 6.33 7.49 -1.18
CA PHE A 140 6.07 8.71 -1.95
C PHE A 140 4.77 8.59 -2.74
N VAL A 141 3.69 9.02 -2.10
CA VAL A 141 2.34 9.01 -2.67
C VAL A 141 2.13 10.20 -3.65
N ASP A 142 3.07 11.14 -3.67
CA ASP A 142 2.95 12.46 -4.32
C ASP A 142 4.05 12.79 -5.34
N GLU A 143 5.02 11.90 -5.56
CA GLU A 143 6.06 12.12 -6.58
C GLU A 143 5.49 11.77 -7.98
N PRO A 144 5.64 12.65 -8.99
CA PRO A 144 5.08 12.44 -10.32
C PRO A 144 5.62 11.19 -11.04
N ASP A 145 6.78 10.69 -10.61
CA ASP A 145 7.61 9.81 -11.41
C ASP A 145 7.70 8.38 -10.87
N VAL A 146 6.84 8.01 -9.90
CA VAL A 146 6.89 6.71 -9.16
C VAL A 146 7.01 5.50 -10.08
N PHE A 147 6.34 5.50 -11.24
CA PHE A 147 6.40 4.39 -12.20
C PHE A 147 7.31 4.68 -13.41
N SER A 148 7.75 5.92 -13.61
CA SER A 148 8.38 6.38 -14.85
C SER A 148 9.82 5.89 -15.02
N ASP A 149 10.55 5.69 -13.92
CA ASP A 149 11.92 5.18 -13.93
C ASP A 149 11.98 3.63 -13.95
N GLY A 150 10.82 2.96 -13.98
CA GLY A 150 10.73 1.50 -13.94
C GLY A 150 11.25 0.89 -12.63
N VAL A 151 11.43 1.69 -11.58
CA VAL A 151 11.80 1.24 -10.23
C VAL A 151 10.84 1.89 -9.25
N ILE A 152 10.18 1.06 -8.43
CA ILE A 152 9.34 1.53 -7.33
C ILE A 152 10.05 1.35 -6.00
N ARG A 153 9.97 2.37 -5.15
CA ARG A 153 10.51 2.34 -3.80
C ARG A 153 9.41 2.03 -2.80
N LEU A 154 9.54 0.89 -2.13
CA LEU A 154 8.52 0.29 -1.30
C LEU A 154 8.96 0.21 0.16
N GLU A 155 8.14 0.71 1.08
CA GLU A 155 8.25 0.38 2.50
C GLU A 155 7.56 -0.95 2.77
N ILE A 156 8.32 -1.93 3.25
CA ILE A 156 7.86 -3.25 3.60
C ILE A 156 7.69 -3.31 5.11
N ARG A 157 6.49 -3.71 5.55
CA ARG A 157 6.13 -3.87 6.97
C ARG A 157 5.48 -5.23 7.19
N PRO A 158 5.70 -5.87 8.35
CA PRO A 158 4.99 -7.10 8.67
C PRO A 158 3.53 -6.80 9.04
N TYR A 159 2.63 -7.71 8.67
CA TYR A 159 1.34 -7.86 9.34
C TYR A 159 1.55 -8.56 10.69
N VAL A 160 1.04 -7.96 11.75
CA VAL A 160 1.13 -8.48 13.13
C VAL A 160 -0.24 -8.46 13.78
N ARG A 161 -0.45 -9.17 14.91
CA ARG A 161 -1.78 -9.16 15.56
C ARG A 161 -2.12 -7.76 16.07
N CYS A 162 -3.36 -7.34 15.91
CA CYS A 162 -3.78 -6.02 16.39
C CYS A 162 -3.57 -5.84 17.90
N GLY A 163 -3.77 -6.91 18.69
CA GLY A 163 -3.49 -6.91 20.13
C GLY A 163 -2.01 -6.71 20.50
N GLU A 164 -1.07 -6.92 19.57
CA GLU A 164 0.37 -6.78 19.79
C GLU A 164 0.89 -5.35 19.51
N LEU A 165 0.12 -4.51 18.83
CA LEU A 165 0.57 -3.19 18.39
C LEU A 165 0.75 -2.20 19.54
N ALA A 166 0.12 -2.40 20.70
CA ALA A 166 0.20 -1.52 21.87
C ALA A 166 0.00 -0.01 21.55
N GLY A 167 -0.77 0.32 20.50
CA GLY A 167 -0.98 1.68 20.01
C GLY A 167 0.09 2.24 19.05
N ALA A 168 1.18 1.51 18.80
CA ALA A 168 2.25 1.88 17.88
C ALA A 168 2.06 1.22 16.50
N GLY A 169 0.92 1.47 15.87
CA GLY A 169 0.60 0.94 14.55
C GLY A 169 -0.79 1.31 14.08
N PHE A 170 -1.22 0.66 13.00
CA PHE A 170 -2.53 0.80 12.41
C PHE A 170 -3.29 -0.53 12.49
N CYS A 171 -4.44 -0.49 13.15
CA CYS A 171 -5.56 -1.41 12.94
C CYS A 171 -6.79 -0.55 12.70
N GLU A 172 -7.60 -0.97 11.74
CA GLU A 172 -8.90 -0.40 11.46
C GLU A 172 -9.87 -0.70 12.63
N GLY A 173 -10.71 0.27 12.99
CA GLY A 173 -11.68 0.12 14.08
C GLY A 173 -11.11 0.38 15.48
N GLU A 174 -11.88 0.01 16.51
CA GLU A 174 -11.56 0.27 17.92
C GLU A 174 -11.35 -1.04 18.70
N ALA A 175 -10.38 -1.02 19.61
CA ALA A 175 -10.09 -2.16 20.49
C ALA A 175 -11.29 -2.49 21.41
N PRO A 176 -11.45 -3.75 21.86
CA PRO A 176 -10.54 -4.89 21.67
C PRO A 176 -10.71 -5.59 20.32
N PHE A 177 -9.59 -5.99 19.73
CA PHE A 177 -9.55 -6.71 18.46
C PHE A 177 -9.58 -8.23 18.69
N PRO A 178 -10.33 -9.01 17.90
CA PRO A 178 -10.22 -10.45 17.82
C PRO A 178 -8.78 -10.94 17.58
N ASP A 179 -8.43 -12.12 18.12
CA ASP A 179 -7.08 -12.70 18.02
C ASP A 179 -6.64 -13.03 16.59
N ASN A 180 -7.58 -13.05 15.63
CA ASN A 180 -7.30 -13.30 14.22
C ASN A 180 -7.12 -12.02 13.38
N GLU A 181 -7.36 -10.84 13.96
CA GLU A 181 -7.20 -9.56 13.27
C GLU A 181 -5.74 -9.10 13.26
N LEU A 182 -5.34 -8.57 12.12
CA LEU A 182 -4.00 -8.15 11.80
C LEU A 182 -3.98 -6.65 11.52
N GLY A 183 -2.86 -6.03 11.89
CA GLY A 183 -2.53 -4.66 11.58
C GLY A 183 -1.06 -4.50 11.23
N VAL A 184 -0.63 -3.26 11.14
CA VAL A 184 0.69 -2.88 10.64
C VAL A 184 1.38 -1.98 11.65
N PRO A 185 2.58 -2.30 12.14
CA PRO A 185 3.28 -1.48 13.11
C PRO A 185 3.82 -0.18 12.48
N SER A 186 3.92 0.87 13.29
CA SER A 186 4.48 2.18 12.89
C SER A 186 5.99 2.13 12.64
N ASP A 187 6.71 1.19 13.25
CA ASP A 187 8.14 0.91 13.08
C ASP A 187 8.39 -0.61 13.24
N PRO A 188 9.42 -1.23 12.62
CA PRO A 188 10.29 -0.75 11.55
C PRO A 188 9.82 -1.19 10.16
N ALA A 189 9.99 -0.30 9.18
CA ALA A 189 9.90 -0.63 7.77
C ALA A 189 11.29 -0.97 7.20
N ARG A 190 11.33 -1.86 6.21
CA ARG A 190 12.48 -1.99 5.30
C ARG A 190 12.13 -1.32 3.98
N VAL A 191 13.03 -0.52 3.45
CA VAL A 191 12.88 0.01 2.09
C VAL A 191 13.42 -1.00 1.08
N LEU A 192 12.65 -1.26 0.03
CA LEU A 192 13.04 -2.06 -1.13
C LEU A 192 12.84 -1.24 -2.41
N ASP A 193 13.94 -1.06 -3.15
CA ASP A 193 13.87 -0.58 -4.53
C ASP A 193 13.65 -1.80 -5.43
N LEU A 194 12.49 -1.84 -6.10
CA LEU A 194 12.07 -2.95 -6.93
C LEU A 194 11.95 -2.51 -8.39
N ALA A 195 12.74 -3.12 -9.26
CA ALA A 195 12.61 -2.94 -10.71
C ALA A 195 11.30 -3.58 -11.20
N LEU A 196 10.49 -2.79 -11.90
CA LEU A 196 9.26 -3.21 -12.58
C LEU A 196 9.58 -3.74 -13.97
N ASP A 197 10.32 -4.84 -14.04
CA ASP A 197 10.67 -5.53 -15.27
C ASP A 197 9.84 -6.82 -15.47
N ASP A 198 10.26 -7.67 -16.41
CA ASP A 198 9.60 -8.93 -16.72
C ASP A 198 9.87 -10.06 -15.70
N ALA A 199 10.73 -9.84 -14.71
CA ALA A 199 11.03 -10.80 -13.66
C ALA A 199 10.06 -10.68 -12.46
N VAL A 200 9.49 -9.49 -12.24
CA VAL A 200 8.52 -9.25 -11.17
C VAL A 200 7.11 -9.53 -11.67
N ARG A 201 6.34 -10.28 -10.88
CA ARG A 201 4.90 -10.41 -11.09
C ARG A 201 4.18 -9.27 -10.40
N VAL A 202 3.19 -8.70 -11.08
CA VAL A 202 2.27 -7.72 -10.50
C VAL A 202 0.85 -8.27 -10.55
N ALA A 203 0.07 -7.90 -9.55
CA ALA A 203 -1.31 -8.30 -9.39
C ALA A 203 -2.13 -7.02 -9.11
N LEU A 204 -2.99 -6.62 -10.04
CA LEU A 204 -3.77 -5.40 -9.94
C LEU A 204 -5.24 -5.75 -9.73
N SER A 205 -5.81 -5.24 -8.63
CA SER A 205 -7.23 -5.28 -8.35
C SER A 205 -7.84 -3.97 -8.79
N GLY A 206 -8.59 -3.99 -9.89
CA GLY A 206 -9.40 -2.87 -10.36
C GLY A 206 -10.85 -3.26 -10.44
N PHE A 207 -11.55 -2.72 -11.43
CA PHE A 207 -13.00 -2.85 -11.55
C PHE A 207 -13.41 -3.21 -12.97
N ALA A 208 -14.54 -3.91 -13.04
CA ALA A 208 -15.29 -4.12 -14.26
C ALA A 208 -16.76 -3.81 -13.98
N CYS A 209 -17.42 -3.17 -14.95
CA CYS A 209 -18.87 -3.03 -14.91
C CYS A 209 -19.51 -4.29 -15.52
N GLY A 210 -20.22 -5.05 -14.70
CA GLY A 210 -21.10 -6.13 -15.17
C GLY A 210 -22.47 -5.61 -15.60
N ALA A 211 -23.33 -6.51 -16.09
CA ALA A 211 -24.68 -6.14 -16.52
C ALA A 211 -25.58 -5.64 -15.38
N THR A 212 -25.24 -5.94 -14.12
CA THR A 212 -26.08 -5.65 -12.96
C THR A 212 -25.33 -5.00 -11.80
N GLU A 213 -24.01 -5.12 -11.73
CA GLU A 213 -23.22 -4.61 -10.61
C GLU A 213 -21.78 -4.34 -11.02
N LEU A 214 -21.13 -3.46 -10.26
CA LEU A 214 -19.68 -3.32 -10.26
C LEU A 214 -19.06 -4.57 -9.65
N SER A 215 -18.09 -5.16 -10.34
CA SER A 215 -17.32 -6.30 -9.85
C SER A 215 -15.85 -5.96 -9.74
N ILE A 216 -15.17 -6.54 -8.75
CA ILE A 216 -13.71 -6.50 -8.67
C ILE A 216 -13.15 -7.30 -9.85
N ASP A 217 -12.26 -6.67 -10.62
CA ASP A 217 -11.53 -7.34 -11.69
C ASP A 217 -10.06 -7.51 -11.29
N GLN A 218 -9.67 -8.76 -11.08
CA GLN A 218 -8.33 -9.12 -10.62
C GLN A 218 -7.53 -9.63 -11.81
N GLN A 219 -6.45 -8.94 -12.12
CA GLN A 219 -5.57 -9.30 -13.21
C GLN A 219 -4.11 -9.36 -12.75
N VAL A 220 -3.33 -10.21 -13.42
CA VAL A 220 -1.90 -10.40 -13.19
C VAL A 220 -1.12 -10.14 -14.47
N ALA A 221 0.08 -9.59 -14.33
CA ALA A 221 0.97 -9.26 -15.44
C ALA A 221 2.44 -9.26 -14.99
N ALA A 222 3.35 -8.87 -15.89
CA ALA A 222 4.72 -8.51 -15.57
C ALA A 222 4.83 -7.07 -15.03
N GLY A 223 5.91 -6.74 -14.33
CA GLY A 223 6.20 -5.36 -13.90
C GLY A 223 6.25 -4.36 -15.05
N SER A 224 6.75 -4.78 -16.22
CA SER A 224 6.80 -3.93 -17.41
C SER A 224 5.41 -3.56 -17.96
N ASP A 225 4.41 -4.43 -17.76
CA ASP A 225 3.01 -4.15 -18.10
C ASP A 225 2.42 -3.09 -17.16
N LEU A 226 2.77 -3.09 -15.87
CA LEU A 226 2.35 -2.06 -14.92
C LEU A 226 2.94 -0.69 -15.26
N THR A 227 4.21 -0.63 -15.65
CA THR A 227 4.84 0.63 -16.09
C THR A 227 4.12 1.21 -17.31
N ARG A 228 3.74 0.36 -18.28
CA ARG A 228 2.95 0.77 -19.45
C ARG A 228 1.55 1.24 -19.06
N PHE A 229 0.88 0.51 -18.17
CA PHE A 229 -0.44 0.87 -17.65
C PHE A 229 -0.42 2.24 -16.96
N ALA A 230 0.57 2.49 -16.10
CA ALA A 230 0.74 3.75 -15.38
C ALA A 230 0.96 4.93 -16.34
N ALA A 231 1.85 4.76 -17.33
CA ALA A 231 2.10 5.78 -18.35
C ALA A 231 0.85 6.08 -19.21
N GLU A 232 0.07 5.04 -19.54
CA GLU A 232 -1.20 5.21 -20.27
C GLU A 232 -2.22 6.00 -19.44
N LEU A 233 -2.35 5.68 -18.15
CA LEU A 233 -3.24 6.37 -17.23
C LEU A 233 -2.86 7.85 -17.08
N ASP A 234 -1.59 8.17 -16.88
CA ASP A 234 -1.12 9.55 -16.74
C ASP A 234 -1.34 10.36 -18.02
N ALA A 235 -1.08 9.77 -19.18
CA ALA A 235 -1.34 10.40 -20.47
C ALA A 235 -2.85 10.64 -20.69
N ALA A 236 -3.68 9.67 -20.34
CA ALA A 236 -5.14 9.78 -20.43
C ALA A 236 -5.68 10.86 -19.49
N TYR A 237 -5.23 10.88 -18.25
CA TYR A 237 -5.60 11.90 -17.26
C TYR A 237 -5.25 13.30 -17.76
N GLU A 238 -4.04 13.49 -18.28
CA GLU A 238 -3.64 14.82 -18.75
C GLU A 238 -4.41 15.28 -19.99
N ALA A 239 -4.72 14.35 -20.90
CA ALA A 239 -5.49 14.63 -22.10
C ALA A 239 -6.97 14.98 -21.80
N ALA A 240 -7.59 14.32 -20.82
CA ALA A 240 -9.02 14.48 -20.54
C ALA A 240 -9.35 15.37 -19.34
N ILE A 241 -8.49 15.45 -18.32
CA ILE A 241 -8.82 16.05 -17.01
C ILE A 241 -7.80 17.12 -16.62
N GLY A 242 -6.52 16.76 -16.50
CA GLY A 242 -5.48 17.63 -15.92
C GLY A 242 -5.31 18.96 -16.67
N SER A 243 -5.34 18.93 -18.00
CA SER A 243 -5.29 20.14 -18.84
C SER A 243 -6.51 21.05 -18.66
N GLN A 244 -7.71 20.48 -18.53
CA GLN A 244 -8.95 21.24 -18.31
C GLN A 244 -8.98 21.91 -16.94
N LEU A 245 -8.55 21.21 -15.90
CA LEU A 245 -8.43 21.77 -14.55
C LEU A 245 -7.50 22.97 -14.51
N ARG A 246 -6.33 22.89 -15.17
CA ARG A 246 -5.39 24.02 -15.25
C ARG A 246 -5.94 25.19 -16.08
N ALA A 247 -6.88 24.93 -16.98
CA ALA A 247 -7.61 25.96 -17.71
C ALA A 247 -8.79 26.57 -16.91
N GLY A 248 -9.07 26.05 -15.72
CA GLY A 248 -10.11 26.55 -14.82
C GLY A 248 -11.48 25.88 -14.99
N THR A 249 -11.59 24.80 -15.77
CA THR A 249 -12.81 23.99 -15.84
C THR A 249 -13.04 23.33 -14.48
N THR A 250 -14.29 23.37 -13.99
CA THR A 250 -14.63 22.76 -12.70
C THR A 250 -14.68 21.23 -12.81
N PRO A 251 -14.40 20.50 -11.71
CA PRO A 251 -14.63 19.06 -11.61
C PRO A 251 -15.95 18.58 -12.18
N GLU A 252 -17.04 19.23 -11.80
CA GLU A 252 -18.40 18.85 -12.15
C GLU A 252 -18.65 18.99 -13.64
N GLN A 253 -18.08 20.03 -14.27
CA GLN A 253 -18.12 20.22 -15.71
C GLN A 253 -17.33 19.14 -16.44
N ILE A 254 -16.11 18.82 -15.98
CA ILE A 254 -15.29 17.76 -16.58
C ILE A 254 -16.01 16.41 -16.52
N VAL A 255 -16.60 16.07 -15.38
CA VAL A 255 -17.40 14.84 -15.22
C VAL A 255 -18.60 14.85 -16.16
N ALA A 256 -19.39 15.93 -16.18
CA ALA A 256 -20.54 16.04 -17.06
C ALA A 256 -20.17 15.91 -18.54
N ASP A 257 -19.07 16.54 -18.96
CA ASP A 257 -18.56 16.49 -20.34
C ASP A 257 -18.11 15.07 -20.70
N LEU A 258 -17.38 14.37 -19.82
CA LEU A 258 -16.93 12.99 -20.06
C LEU A 258 -18.05 11.95 -19.99
N THR A 259 -19.09 12.19 -19.18
CA THR A 259 -20.32 11.38 -19.19
C THR A 259 -21.09 11.57 -20.50
N ALA A 260 -21.20 12.81 -21.00
CA ALA A 260 -21.89 13.10 -22.25
C ALA A 260 -21.09 12.68 -23.49
N ALA A 261 -19.78 12.79 -23.44
CA ALA A 261 -18.84 12.49 -24.53
C ALA A 261 -17.56 11.85 -23.99
N PRO A 262 -17.52 10.51 -23.89
CA PRO A 262 -16.34 9.77 -23.44
C PRO A 262 -15.06 10.14 -24.21
N ALA A 263 -13.94 10.28 -23.49
CA ALA A 263 -12.66 10.66 -24.07
C ALA A 263 -11.48 10.06 -23.30
N ALA A 264 -10.39 9.75 -24.02
CA ALA A 264 -9.15 9.20 -23.47
C ALA A 264 -9.34 7.98 -22.54
N GLY A 265 -10.36 7.15 -22.80
CA GLY A 265 -10.69 5.98 -21.98
C GLY A 265 -11.54 6.28 -20.74
N PHE A 266 -11.85 7.54 -20.44
CA PHE A 266 -12.80 7.92 -19.39
C PHE A 266 -14.22 7.93 -19.92
N SER A 267 -15.12 7.28 -19.17
CA SER A 267 -16.55 7.22 -19.46
C SER A 267 -17.35 6.96 -18.20
N ASP A 268 -18.64 7.28 -18.23
CA ASP A 268 -19.61 6.66 -17.33
C ASP A 268 -19.64 5.14 -17.62
N PRO A 269 -19.36 4.27 -16.63
CA PRO A 269 -19.36 2.82 -16.85
C PRO A 269 -20.78 2.26 -17.05
N GLY A 270 -21.84 3.02 -16.76
CA GLY A 270 -23.23 2.61 -16.93
C GLY A 270 -23.70 1.60 -15.89
N CYS A 271 -23.05 1.51 -14.73
CA CYS A 271 -23.48 0.61 -13.66
C CYS A 271 -24.58 1.28 -12.81
N PRO A 272 -25.70 0.58 -12.50
CA PRO A 272 -26.86 1.18 -11.82
C PRO A 272 -26.57 1.86 -10.47
N ASP A 273 -25.58 1.34 -9.74
CA ASP A 273 -25.18 1.83 -8.42
C ASP A 273 -23.90 2.67 -8.44
N TRP A 274 -23.49 3.14 -9.63
CA TRP A 274 -22.23 3.85 -9.83
C TRP A 274 -22.46 5.15 -10.60
N THR A 275 -21.93 6.25 -10.07
CA THR A 275 -22.10 7.59 -10.67
C THR A 275 -20.78 8.25 -11.07
N GLU A 276 -19.66 7.58 -10.82
CA GLU A 276 -18.33 8.10 -11.08
C GLU A 276 -17.81 7.65 -12.45
N LEU A 277 -16.79 8.34 -12.96
CA LEU A 277 -16.13 7.90 -14.17
C LEU A 277 -15.29 6.64 -13.91
N MET A 278 -15.16 5.82 -14.95
CA MET A 278 -14.20 4.73 -15.00
C MET A 278 -13.21 5.02 -16.13
N TRP A 279 -11.92 4.81 -15.85
CA TRP A 279 -10.91 4.76 -16.90
C TRP A 279 -10.73 3.32 -17.38
N THR A 280 -10.88 3.11 -18.68
CA THR A 280 -10.67 1.81 -19.33
C THR A 280 -9.32 1.81 -20.07
N PRO A 281 -8.34 1.01 -19.61
CA PRO A 281 -7.04 0.92 -20.25
C PRO A 281 -7.09 0.14 -21.57
N SER A 282 -6.03 0.25 -22.37
CA SER A 282 -5.78 -0.63 -23.52
C SER A 282 -5.49 -2.08 -23.11
N GLY A 283 -5.03 -2.30 -21.88
CA GLY A 283 -4.89 -3.59 -21.24
C GLY A 283 -4.81 -3.48 -19.72
N GLY A 284 -5.37 -4.47 -19.02
CA GLY A 284 -5.49 -4.46 -17.55
C GLY A 284 -6.94 -4.23 -17.09
N PRO A 285 -7.17 -4.18 -15.77
CA PRO A 285 -8.50 -3.91 -15.20
C PRO A 285 -8.82 -2.42 -15.28
N GLY A 286 -10.11 -2.07 -15.29
CA GLY A 286 -10.55 -0.68 -15.22
C GLY A 286 -10.20 -0.03 -13.89
N VAL A 287 -9.98 1.29 -13.91
CA VAL A 287 -9.67 2.08 -12.71
C VAL A 287 -10.88 2.91 -12.33
N LYS A 288 -11.29 2.81 -11.05
CA LYS A 288 -12.28 3.73 -10.47
C LYS A 288 -11.64 5.11 -10.37
N ALA A 289 -12.16 6.06 -11.13
CA ALA A 289 -11.79 7.47 -11.01
C ALA A 289 -12.72 8.15 -10.00
N ASP A 290 -12.79 7.60 -8.79
CA ASP A 290 -13.36 8.34 -7.66
C ASP A 290 -12.44 9.52 -7.37
N GLY A 291 -12.97 10.64 -6.89
CA GLY A 291 -12.14 11.78 -6.50
C GLY A 291 -11.05 12.11 -7.52
N ILE A 292 -11.43 12.23 -8.81
CA ILE A 292 -10.54 12.53 -9.96
C ILE A 292 -9.65 13.78 -9.76
N PHE A 293 -9.93 14.50 -8.68
CA PHE A 293 -9.45 15.79 -8.28
C PHE A 293 -8.87 15.66 -6.88
N ARG A 294 -7.68 16.20 -6.66
CA ARG A 294 -7.14 16.32 -5.30
C ARG A 294 -7.59 17.65 -4.71
N LEU A 295 -8.08 17.61 -3.47
CA LEU A 295 -8.33 18.81 -2.67
C LEU A 295 -7.08 19.17 -1.86
N ASP A 296 -6.75 20.46 -1.80
CA ASP A 296 -5.73 20.98 -0.88
C ASP A 296 -6.34 21.31 0.50
N SER A 297 -5.49 21.74 1.45
CA SER A 297 -5.90 22.14 2.80
C SER A 297 -6.78 23.41 2.83
N ALA A 298 -6.86 24.15 1.72
CA ALA A 298 -7.75 25.29 1.52
C ALA A 298 -8.99 24.93 0.67
N SER A 299 -9.23 23.63 0.43
CA SER A 299 -10.33 23.09 -0.39
C SER A 299 -10.29 23.50 -1.87
N ASN A 300 -9.14 23.91 -2.40
CA ASN A 300 -8.98 24.12 -3.83
C ASN A 300 -8.69 22.80 -4.54
N VAL A 301 -9.22 22.67 -5.75
CA VAL A 301 -8.94 21.56 -6.64
C VAL A 301 -7.58 21.75 -7.30
N LEU A 302 -6.71 20.74 -7.17
CA LEU A 302 -5.42 20.69 -7.84
C LEU A 302 -5.41 19.61 -8.92
N ALA A 303 -4.79 19.93 -10.05
CA ALA A 303 -4.42 18.93 -11.04
C ALA A 303 -3.43 17.95 -10.39
N LEU A 304 -3.68 16.65 -10.56
CA LEU A 304 -2.73 15.63 -10.12
C LEU A 304 -1.42 15.80 -10.90
N ARG A 305 -0.30 15.61 -10.20
CA ARG A 305 1.01 15.54 -10.86
C ARG A 305 1.22 14.19 -11.56
N SER A 306 0.66 13.13 -10.98
CA SER A 306 0.53 11.80 -11.57
C SER A 306 -0.74 11.14 -11.04
N ALA A 307 -1.63 10.77 -11.96
CA ALA A 307 -2.83 10.02 -11.67
C ALA A 307 -2.50 8.57 -11.31
N SER A 308 -1.51 7.97 -11.96
CA SER A 308 -1.04 6.63 -11.66
C SER A 308 -0.46 6.53 -10.25
N ALA A 309 0.39 7.48 -9.85
CA ALA A 309 0.87 7.56 -8.48
C ALA A 309 -0.29 7.64 -7.48
N SER A 310 -1.36 8.38 -7.82
CA SER A 310 -2.55 8.64 -6.98
C SER A 310 -3.56 7.49 -6.92
N TRP A 311 -3.75 6.74 -8.00
CA TRP A 311 -4.85 5.77 -8.14
C TRP A 311 -4.36 4.33 -8.16
N VAL A 312 -3.07 4.08 -8.37
CA VAL A 312 -2.47 2.75 -8.37
C VAL A 312 -1.60 2.62 -7.14
N ARG A 313 -2.15 1.99 -6.09
CA ARG A 313 -1.52 1.92 -4.77
C ARG A 313 -0.96 0.52 -4.53
N PRO A 314 0.33 0.36 -4.20
CA PRO A 314 0.84 -0.92 -3.71
C PRO A 314 0.20 -1.23 -2.36
N THR A 315 -0.23 -2.46 -2.15
CA THR A 315 -0.94 -2.89 -0.94
C THR A 315 -0.19 -3.98 -0.20
N ALA A 316 0.38 -4.94 -0.92
CA ALA A 316 1.10 -6.06 -0.34
C ALA A 316 2.19 -6.62 -1.26
N LEU A 317 3.18 -7.28 -0.67
CA LEU A 317 4.22 -8.04 -1.34
C LEU A 317 4.13 -9.50 -0.90
N ALA A 318 3.89 -10.43 -1.82
CA ALA A 318 4.10 -11.85 -1.57
C ALA A 318 5.49 -12.28 -2.02
N VAL A 319 6.15 -13.05 -1.16
CA VAL A 319 7.41 -13.73 -1.42
C VAL A 319 7.13 -15.23 -1.43
N ASP A 320 7.46 -15.91 -2.54
CA ASP A 320 7.30 -17.36 -2.64
C ASP A 320 8.51 -18.13 -2.06
N ASP A 321 8.40 -19.45 -1.96
CA ASP A 321 9.46 -20.33 -1.43
C ASP A 321 10.76 -20.31 -2.27
N ALA A 322 10.69 -19.87 -3.52
CA ALA A 322 11.83 -19.72 -4.41
C ALA A 322 12.42 -18.29 -4.38
N GLY A 323 11.84 -17.38 -3.59
CA GLY A 323 12.24 -15.97 -3.49
C GLY A 323 11.66 -15.08 -4.59
N GLY A 324 10.69 -15.56 -5.36
CA GLY A 324 9.95 -14.78 -6.36
C GLY A 324 9.02 -13.77 -5.69
N PHE A 325 8.88 -12.60 -6.32
CA PHE A 325 8.04 -11.51 -5.82
C PHE A 325 6.76 -11.36 -6.64
N THR A 326 5.63 -11.24 -5.94
CA THR A 326 4.37 -10.74 -6.50
C THR A 326 3.94 -9.49 -5.73
N VAL A 327 3.87 -8.36 -6.42
CA VAL A 327 3.41 -7.10 -5.84
C VAL A 327 1.93 -6.90 -6.14
N TYR A 328 1.13 -6.71 -5.10
CA TYR A 328 -0.29 -6.44 -5.21
C TYR A 328 -0.55 -4.94 -5.21
N PHE A 329 -1.46 -4.53 -6.08
CA PHE A 329 -1.88 -3.16 -6.27
C PHE A 329 -3.40 -3.06 -6.24
N TYR A 330 -3.89 -1.91 -5.81
CA TYR A 330 -5.29 -1.52 -5.89
C TYR A 330 -5.44 -0.31 -6.81
N ALA A 331 -6.42 -0.36 -7.72
CA ALA A 331 -6.68 0.62 -8.78
C ALA A 331 -7.92 1.48 -8.47
N ALA A 332 -7.81 2.37 -7.49
CA ALA A 332 -8.80 3.41 -7.20
C ALA A 332 -8.15 4.60 -6.50
N PHE A 333 -8.80 5.75 -6.55
CA PHE A 333 -8.47 6.84 -5.64
C PHE A 333 -8.86 6.49 -4.21
N LEU A 334 -7.95 6.73 -3.28
CA LEU A 334 -8.18 6.65 -1.85
C LEU A 334 -7.80 8.02 -1.28
N SER A 335 -8.80 8.77 -0.82
CA SER A 335 -8.63 10.01 -0.06
C SER A 335 -8.74 9.78 1.42
#